data_AF-A0A967GD68-F1
#
_entry.id   AF-A0A967GD68-F1
#
_cell.length_a   1.000
_cell.length_b   1.000
_cell.length_c   1.000
_cell.angle_alpha   90.00
_cell.angle_beta   90.00
_cell.angle_gamma   90.00
#
_symmetry.space_group_name_H-M   'P 1'
#
loop_
_entity.id
_entity.type
_entity.pdbx_description
1 polymer ?
#
loop_
_entity_poly.entity_id
_entity_poly.type
_entity_poly.pdbx_seq_one_letter_code
_entity_poly.pdbx_strand_id
1 'polypeptide(L)' 'TVSQPYVIALSLQALALTGGETVLDVGTGSGYQAVLLSHLAAEVYTIEVY' A
#
# COMPACT_ATOMS: atom_id res chain seq x y z
N THR A 1 -11.78 -9.22 -5.68
CA THR A 1 -12.45 -7.91 -5.54
C THR A 1 -11.48 -6.95 -4.91
N VAL A 2 -11.32 -5.75 -5.47
CA VAL A 2 -10.47 -4.70 -4.86
C VAL A 2 -11.27 -3.91 -3.82
N SER A 3 -10.61 -3.49 -2.74
CA SER A 3 -11.19 -2.55 -1.78
C SER A 3 -11.64 -1.28 -2.50
N GLN A 4 -12.72 -0.65 -2.01
CA GLN A 4 -13.20 0.60 -2.60
C GLN A 4 -12.12 1.69 -2.49
N PRO A 5 -11.92 2.54 -3.52
CA PRO A 5 -10.86 3.55 -3.52
C PRO A 5 -10.83 4.45 -2.27
N TYR A 6 -12.00 4.78 -1.73
CA TYR A 6 -12.12 5.59 -0.51
C TYR A 6 -11.46 4.92 0.70
N VAL A 7 -11.67 3.61 0.88
CA VAL A 7 -11.08 2.85 1.99
C VAL A 7 -9.56 2.81 1.86
N ILE A 8 -9.05 2.61 0.64
CA ILE A 8 -7.61 2.62 0.36
C ILE A 8 -7.01 3.99 0.71
N ALA A 9 -7.64 5.09 0.28
CA ALA A 9 -7.17 6.44 0.58
C ALA A 9 -7.12 6.72 2.11
N LEU A 10 -8.14 6.27 2.84
CA LEU A 10 -8.20 6.40 4.31
C LEU A 10 -7.06 5.62 4.99
N SER A 11 -6.79 4.40 4.54
CA SER A 11 -5.66 3.60 5.04
C SER A 11 -4.33 4.28 4.77
N LEU A 12 -4.10 4.78 3.54
CA LEU A 12 -2.87 5.50 3.19
C LEU A 12 -2.68 6.77 4.03
N GLN A 13 -3.75 7.52 4.25
CA GLN A 13 -3.70 8.72 5.09
C GLN A 13 -3.37 8.39 6.55
N ALA A 14 -3.93 7.30 7.08
CA ALA A 14 -3.71 6.89 8.47
C ALA A 14 -2.26 6.42 8.74
N LEU A 15 -1.53 5.96 7.72
CA LEU A 15 -0.12 5.57 7.85
C LEU A 15 0.81 6.76 8.10
N ALA A 16 0.39 7.98 7.76
CA ALA A 16 1.16 9.22 7.96
C ALA A 16 2.62 9.13 7.48
N LEU A 17 2.83 8.49 6.32
CA LEU A 17 4.15 8.27 5.73
C LEU A 17 4.85 9.59 5.39
N THR A 18 6.16 9.60 5.59
CA THR A 18 7.04 10.76 5.35
C THR A 18 8.01 10.55 4.19
N GLY A 19 8.05 9.35 3.60
CA GLY A 19 8.85 9.02 2.42
C GLY A 19 10.13 8.26 2.72
N GLY A 20 10.46 8.03 4.00
CA GLY A 20 11.64 7.27 4.42
C GLY A 20 11.34 5.83 4.83
N GLU A 21 10.06 5.45 4.87
CA GLU A 21 9.63 4.19 5.45
C GLU A 21 9.81 3.02 4.48
N THR A 22 10.08 1.84 5.05
CA THR A 22 9.97 0.55 4.37
C THR A 22 8.64 -0.09 4.74
N VAL A 23 7.79 -0.35 3.74
CA VAL A 23 6.43 -0.86 3.94
C VAL A 23 6.30 -2.28 3.42
N LEU A 24 5.61 -3.13 4.16
CA LEU A 24 5.20 -4.48 3.73
C LEU A 24 3.69 -4.51 3.47
N ASP A 25 3.30 -4.74 2.22
CA ASP A 25 1.92 -4.96 1.79
C ASP A 25 1.63 -6.47 1.75
N VAL A 26 0.74 -6.93 2.63
CA VAL A 26 0.38 -8.36 2.76
C VAL A 26 -0.97 -8.60 2.09
N GLY A 27 -1.01 -9.51 1.12
CA GLY A 27 -2.21 -9.74 0.31
C GLY A 27 -2.35 -8.69 -0.79
N THR A 28 -1.32 -8.54 -1.60
CA THR A 28 -1.18 -7.49 -2.62
C THR A 28 -2.30 -7.51 -3.67
N GLY A 29 -2.90 -8.66 -3.94
CA GLY A 29 -4.00 -8.83 -4.88
C GLY A 29 -3.69 -8.20 -6.23
N SER A 30 -4.46 -7.16 -6.61
CA SER A 30 -4.25 -6.43 -7.87
C SER A 30 -3.01 -5.53 -7.92
N GLY A 31 -2.32 -5.33 -6.79
CA GLY A 31 -1.18 -4.40 -6.68
C GLY A 31 -1.56 -2.92 -6.57
N TYR A 32 -2.85 -2.57 -6.61
CA TYR A 32 -3.30 -1.18 -6.60
C TYR A 32 -2.80 -0.40 -5.37
N GLN A 33 -2.90 -0.98 -4.17
CA GLN A 33 -2.41 -0.34 -2.94
C GLN A 33 -0.88 -0.25 -2.94
N ALA A 34 -0.17 -1.30 -3.35
CA ALA A 34 1.29 -1.30 -3.44
C ALA A 34 1.84 -0.21 -4.36
N VAL A 35 1.20 0.03 -5.51
CA VAL A 35 1.58 1.13 -6.41
C VAL A 35 1.36 2.50 -5.77
N LEU A 36 0.27 2.69 -5.03
CA LEU A 36 0.06 3.95 -4.31
C LEU A 36 1.10 4.14 -3.20
N LEU A 37 1.41 3.09 -2.44
CA LEU A 37 2.46 3.11 -1.42
C LEU A 37 3.84 3.44 -2.01
N SER A 38 4.15 2.97 -3.23
CA SER A 38 5.45 3.24 -3.86
C SER A 38 5.68 4.71 -4.23
N HIS A 39 4.63 5.54 -4.20
CA HIS A 39 4.75 6.99 -4.36
C HIS A 39 4.93 7.71 -3.01
N LEU A 40 4.74 7.02 -1.89
CA LEU A 40 4.67 7.61 -0.54
C LEU A 40 5.76 7.08 0.41
N ALA A 41 6.34 5.92 0.13
CA ALA A 41 7.36 5.25 0.93
C ALA A 41 8.69 5.13 0.16
N ALA A 42 9.79 4.89 0.88
CA ALA A 42 11.10 4.66 0.26
C ALA A 42 11.15 3.29 -0.44
N GLU A 43 10.63 2.26 0.23
CA GLU A 43 10.61 0.90 -0.28
C GLU A 43 9.28 0.23 0.05
N VAL A 44 8.75 -0.54 -0.90
CA VAL A 44 7.52 -1.31 -0.73
C VAL A 44 7.79 -2.75 -1.12
N TYR A 45 7.60 -3.64 -0.17
CA TYR A 45 7.66 -5.08 -0.35
C TYR A 45 6.24 -5.65 -0.35
N THR A 46 5.99 -6.60 -1.22
CA THR A 46 4.67 -7.20 -1.41
C THR A 46 4.77 -8.69 -1.21
N ILE A 47 3.80 -9.28 -0.50
CA ILE A 47 3.64 -10.73 -0.46
C ILE A 47 2.20 -11.12 -0.84
N GLU A 48 2.09 -12.15 -1.67
CA GLU A 48 0.84 -12.79 -2.03
C GLU A 48 1.04 -14.30 -2.04
N VAL A 49 0.02 -15.05 -1.61
CA VAL A 49 0.16 -16.50 -1.39
C VAL A 49 -0.25 -17.31 -2.61
N TYR A 50 -0.73 -16.67 -3.69
CA TYR A 50 -1.26 -17.31 -4.90
C TYR A 50 -0.99 -16.51 -6.17
#